data_AF-A0A0V8HT64-F1
#
_entry.id   AF-A0A0V8HT64-F1
#
_cell.length_a   1.000
_cell.length_b   1.000
_cell.length_c   1.000
_cell.angle_alpha   90.00
_cell.angle_beta   90.00
_cell.angle_gamma   90.00
#
_symmetry.space_group_name_H-M   'P 1'
#
loop_
_entity.id
_entity.type
_entity.pdbx_description
1 polymer ?
#
loop_
_entity_poly.entity_id
_entity_poly.type
_entity_poly.pdbx_seq_one_letter_code
_entity_poly.pdbx_strand_id
1 'polypeptide(L)'
;MVVPVRRLYGILVSIALLALNVCFAVVYSLWQRLDSDSINRMETISGMDSTVLLPHSNVMWVAAQGSLIAILALDVLTIMFVVKARSSGRRAENVQAMSASHSA
;
A
#
# COMPACT_ATOMS: atom_id res chain seq x y z
N MET A 1 10.23 -9.37 -30.98
CA MET A 1 9.49 -9.68 -29.75
C MET A 1 8.53 -8.52 -29.45
N VAL A 2 7.24 -8.65 -29.79
CA VAL A 2 6.25 -7.59 -29.51
C VAL A 2 5.56 -7.94 -28.21
N VAL A 3 5.98 -7.32 -27.11
CA VAL A 3 5.27 -7.46 -25.83
C VAL A 3 3.94 -6.74 -25.98
N PRO A 4 2.79 -7.40 -25.75
CA PRO A 4 1.50 -6.77 -25.95
C PRO A 4 1.38 -5.55 -25.00
N VAL A 5 1.01 -4.39 -25.55
CA VAL A 5 0.93 -3.09 -24.86
C VAL A 5 0.18 -3.19 -23.52
N ARG A 6 -0.87 -4.03 -23.44
CA ARG A 6 -1.63 -4.29 -22.20
C ARG A 6 -0.80 -4.92 -21.06
N ARG A 7 0.28 -5.67 -21.36
CA ARG A 7 1.22 -6.21 -20.35
C ARG A 7 2.18 -5.13 -19.86
N LEU A 8 2.66 -4.26 -20.74
CA LEU A 8 3.50 -3.11 -20.38
C LEU A 8 2.77 -2.16 -19.41
N TYR A 9 1.52 -1.80 -19.71
CA TYR A 9 0.71 -1.01 -18.79
C TYR A 9 0.50 -1.68 -17.42
N GLY A 10 0.27 -3.00 -17.40
CA GLY A 10 0.13 -3.73 -16.13
C GLY A 10 1.41 -3.70 -15.28
N ILE A 11 2.57 -3.87 -15.91
CA ILE A 11 3.88 -3.82 -15.24
C ILE A 11 4.14 -2.40 -14.73
N LEU A 12 3.92 -1.38 -15.56
CA LEU A 12 4.11 0.03 -15.17
C LEU A 12 3.21 0.43 -14.00
N VAL A 13 1.93 0.04 -14.02
CA VAL A 13 1.00 0.29 -12.91
C VAL A 13 1.47 -0.41 -11.64
N SER A 14 1.93 -1.66 -11.72
CA SER A 14 2.45 -2.37 -10.55
C SER A 14 3.73 -1.74 -9.99
N ILE A 15 4.63 -1.27 -10.85
CA ILE A 15 5.85 -0.56 -10.43
C ILE A 15 5.49 0.77 -9.78
N ALA A 16 4.54 1.52 -10.36
CA ALA A 16 4.07 2.80 -9.82
C ALA A 16 3.43 2.62 -8.44
N LEU A 17 2.58 1.60 -8.26
CA LEU A 17 1.98 1.26 -6.97
C LEU A 17 3.06 0.88 -5.94
N LEU A 18 4.02 0.04 -6.33
CA LEU A 18 5.12 -0.34 -5.45
C LEU A 18 5.97 0.88 -5.04
N ALA A 19 6.34 1.72 -6.00
CA ALA A 19 7.11 2.94 -5.75
C ALA A 19 6.34 3.91 -4.84
N LEU A 20 5.02 4.04 -5.04
CA LEU A 20 4.15 4.86 -4.20
C LEU A 20 4.13 4.35 -2.75
N ASN A 21 3.99 3.04 -2.54
CA ASN A 21 4.04 2.42 -1.21
C ASN A 21 5.40 2.63 -0.53
N VAL A 22 6.50 2.44 -1.27
CA VAL A 22 7.85 2.66 -0.74
C VAL A 22 8.06 4.12 -0.36
N CYS A 23 7.64 5.06 -1.21
CA CYS A 23 7.71 6.49 -0.94
C CYS A 23 6.94 6.85 0.34
N PHE A 24 5.72 6.34 0.46
CA PHE A 24 4.87 6.57 1.62
C PHE A 24 5.49 6.01 2.92
N ALA A 25 6.06 4.80 2.89
CA ALA A 25 6.76 4.21 4.02
C ALA A 25 8.00 5.03 4.46
N VAL A 26 8.77 5.55 3.48
CA VAL A 26 9.95 6.38 3.74
C VAL A 26 9.55 7.72 4.35
N VAL A 27 8.58 8.42 3.77
CA VAL A 27 8.08 9.71 4.27
C VAL A 27 7.52 9.54 5.68
N TYR A 28 6.75 8.47 5.94
CA TYR A 28 6.21 8.19 7.27
C TYR A 28 7.31 7.92 8.31
N SER A 29 8.33 7.14 7.94
CA SER A 29 9.45 6.83 8.84
C SER A 29 10.27 8.08 9.18
N LEU A 30 10.46 8.98 8.21
CA LEU A 30 11.08 10.28 8.42
C LEU A 30 10.24 11.16 9.34
N TRP A 31 8.93 11.22 9.09
CA TRP A 31 8.00 11.98 9.91
C TRP A 31 8.00 11.50 11.36
N GLN A 32 7.93 10.20 11.62
CA GLN A 32 7.99 9.64 12.98
C GLN A 32 9.27 10.03 13.74
N ARG A 33 10.42 10.02 13.07
CA ARG A 33 11.70 10.43 13.68
C ARG A 33 11.72 11.92 13.99
N LEU A 34 11.23 12.75 13.08
CA LEU A 34 11.15 14.20 13.27
C LEU A 34 10.15 14.58 14.36
N ASP A 35 9.01 13.89 14.43
CA ASP A 35 8.00 14.07 15.46
C ASP A 35 8.56 13.73 16.85
N SER A 36 9.29 12.62 16.96
CA SER A 36 9.97 12.22 18.20
C SER A 36 11.06 13.22 18.62
N ASP A 37 11.84 13.75 17.67
CA ASP A 37 12.85 14.79 17.96
C ASP A 37 12.21 16.11 18.38
N SER A 38 11.09 16.48 17.76
CA SER A 38 10.32 17.68 18.11
C SER A 38 9.75 17.58 19.53
N ILE A 39 9.20 16.42 19.92
CA ILE A 39 8.71 16.16 21.28
C ILE A 39 9.87 16.25 22.29
N ASN A 40 10.98 15.55 22.01
CA ASN A 40 12.16 15.58 22.87
C ASN A 40 12.73 17.00 23.03
N ARG A 41 12.74 17.81 21.97
CA ARG A 41 13.13 19.23 22.01
C ARG A 41 12.15 20.09 22.79
N MET A 42 10.84 19.84 22.69
CA MET A 42 9.85 20.53 23.52
C MET A 42 10.06 20.22 25.01
N GLU A 43 10.25 18.96 25.37
CA GLU A 43 10.51 18.57 26.77
C GLU A 43 11.82 19.17 27.30
N THR A 44 12.89 19.12 26.49
CA THR A 44 14.23 19.56 26.93
C THR A 44 14.45 21.07 26.89
N ILE A 45 13.90 21.79 25.89
CA ILE A 45 14.16 23.24 25.71
C ILE A 45 13.01 24.08 26.28
N SER A 46 11.76 23.66 26.09
CA SER A 46 10.60 24.42 26.58
C SER A 46 10.15 24.01 27.99
N GLY A 47 10.67 22.89 28.53
CA GLY A 47 10.29 22.36 29.84
C GLY A 47 8.81 22.00 29.93
N MET A 48 8.13 21.95 28.79
CA MET A 48 6.69 21.75 28.68
C MET A 48 6.44 20.25 28.57
N ASP A 49 5.64 19.72 29.49
CA ASP A 49 5.20 18.33 29.45
C ASP A 49 4.30 18.12 28.22
N SER A 50 4.80 17.34 27.25
CA SER A 50 4.12 16.97 26.00
C SER A 50 2.72 16.42 26.21
N THR A 51 2.52 15.78 27.36
CA THR A 51 1.26 15.15 27.77
C THR A 51 0.14 16.17 28.04
N VAL A 52 0.51 17.44 28.27
CA VAL A 52 -0.43 18.56 28.45
C VAL A 52 -0.95 19.07 27.09
N LEU A 53 -0.15 19.00 26.03
CA LEU A 53 -0.51 19.44 24.68
C LEU A 53 -1.40 18.44 23.95
N LEU A 54 -1.10 17.14 24.07
CA LEU A 54 -1.92 16.06 23.50
C LEU A 54 -2.20 14.98 24.55
N PRO A 55 -3.22 15.17 25.41
CA PRO A 55 -3.65 14.14 26.33
C PRO A 55 -4.09 12.90 25.54
N HIS A 56 -3.50 11.75 25.88
CA HIS A 56 -3.69 10.45 25.20
C HIS A 56 -3.04 10.34 23.80
N SER A 57 -1.92 11.02 23.56
CA SER A 57 -1.11 10.86 22.33
C SER A 57 -0.85 9.38 21.94
N ASN A 58 -0.72 8.48 22.92
CA ASN A 58 -0.48 7.06 22.70
C ASN A 58 -1.62 6.36 21.93
N VAL A 59 -2.90 6.66 22.22
CA VAL A 59 -4.01 6.04 21.45
C VAL A 59 -4.12 6.62 20.05
N MET A 60 -3.81 7.90 19.87
CA MET A 60 -3.80 8.56 18.57
C MET A 60 -2.64 8.04 17.70
N TRP A 61 -1.48 7.76 18.31
CA TRP A 61 -0.34 7.10 17.66
C TRP A 61 -0.68 5.68 17.21
N VAL A 62 -1.33 4.88 18.05
CA VAL A 62 -1.78 3.52 17.67
C VAL A 62 -2.82 3.58 16.55
N ALA A 63 -3.78 4.51 16.61
CA ALA A 63 -4.77 4.69 15.56
C ALA A 63 -4.13 5.09 14.23
N ALA A 64 -3.14 5.99 14.25
CA ALA A 64 -2.37 6.37 13.08
C ALA A 64 -1.62 5.16 12.49
N GLN A 65 -0.90 4.40 13.31
CA GLN A 65 -0.22 3.16 12.90
C GLN A 65 -1.20 2.14 12.29
N GLY A 66 -2.33 1.91 12.96
CA GLY A 66 -3.35 0.97 12.52
C GLY A 66 -3.99 1.37 11.19
N SER A 67 -4.30 2.66 11.00
CA SER A 67 -4.85 3.17 9.73
C SER A 67 -3.86 2.99 8.56
N LEU A 68 -2.56 3.14 8.80
CA LEU A 68 -1.53 2.94 7.78
C LEU A 68 -1.41 1.48 7.37
N ILE A 69 -1.43 0.57 8.35
CA ILE A 69 -1.43 -0.87 8.09
C ILE A 69 -2.70 -1.26 7.33
N ALA A 70 -3.85 -0.67 7.66
CA ALA A 70 -5.11 -0.92 6.96
C ALA A 70 -5.06 -0.45 5.50
N ILE A 71 -4.48 0.71 5.23
CA ILE A 71 -4.29 1.23 3.86
C ILE A 71 -3.36 0.33 3.05
N LEU A 72 -2.22 -0.08 3.63
CA LEU A 72 -1.29 -1.03 3.01
C LEU A 72 -1.98 -2.37 2.72
N ALA A 73 -2.74 -2.89 3.68
CA ALA A 73 -3.50 -4.13 3.50
C ALA A 73 -4.54 -4.00 2.38
N LEU A 74 -5.22 -2.86 2.29
CA LEU A 74 -6.23 -2.58 1.27
C LEU A 74 -5.61 -2.48 -0.13
N ASP A 75 -4.40 -1.92 -0.25
CA ASP A 75 -3.69 -1.84 -1.52
C ASP A 75 -3.22 -3.23 -1.99
N VAL A 76 -2.68 -4.05 -1.08
CA VAL A 76 -2.37 -5.47 -1.35
C VAL A 76 -3.62 -6.26 -1.76
N LEU A 77 -4.74 -6.03 -1.08
CA LEU A 77 -6.01 -6.68 -1.40
C LEU A 77 -6.50 -6.30 -2.79
N THR A 78 -6.38 -5.02 -3.15
CA THR A 78 -6.75 -4.50 -4.47
C THR A 78 -5.91 -5.13 -5.57
N ILE A 79 -4.59 -5.22 -5.36
CA ILE A 79 -3.68 -5.91 -6.29
C ILE A 79 -4.08 -7.38 -6.44
N MET A 80 -4.33 -8.08 -5.32
CA MET A 80 -4.70 -9.50 -5.35
C MET A 80 -6.04 -9.73 -6.08
N PHE A 81 -7.02 -8.85 -5.87
CA PHE A 81 -8.31 -8.89 -6.55
C PHE A 81 -8.15 -8.73 -8.07
N VAL A 82 -7.33 -7.76 -8.50
CA VAL A 82 -7.03 -7.54 -9.93
C VAL A 82 -6.31 -8.74 -10.55
N VAL A 83 -5.35 -9.33 -9.84
CA VAL A 83 -4.64 -10.54 -10.29
C VAL A 83 -5.60 -11.72 -10.43
N LYS A 84 -6.45 -11.94 -9.43
CA LYS A 84 -7.41 -13.05 -9.41
C LYS A 84 -8.47 -12.89 -10.50
N ALA A 85 -8.99 -11.68 -10.70
CA ALA A 85 -9.94 -11.38 -11.79
C ALA A 85 -9.33 -11.68 -13.17
N ARG A 86 -8.06 -11.31 -13.40
CA ARG A 86 -7.36 -11.63 -14.65
C ARG A 86 -7.07 -13.12 -14.82
N SER A 87 -6.80 -13.85 -13.73
CA SER A 87 -6.61 -15.31 -13.78
C SER A 87 -7.90 -16.05 -14.11
N SER A 88 -9.05 -15.56 -13.63
CA SER A 88 -10.35 -16.20 -13.88
C SER A 88 -10.78 -16.05 -15.35
N GLY A 89 -10.54 -14.89 -15.97
CA GLY A 89 -10.83 -14.67 -17.39
C GLY A 89 -10.04 -15.60 -18.32
N ARG A 90 -8.75 -15.83 -18.02
CA ARG A 90 -7.88 -16.74 -18.81
C ARG A 90 -8.30 -18.21 -18.71
N ARG A 91 -8.87 -18.61 -17.56
CA ARG A 91 -9.41 -19.97 -17.36
C ARG A 91 -10.68 -20.18 -18.16
N ALA A 92 -11.56 -19.19 -18.22
CA ALA A 92 -12.79 -19.25 -19.00
C ALA A 92 -12.50 -19.32 -20.51
N GLU A 93 -11.56 -18.52 -21.03
CA GLU A 93 -11.14 -18.58 -22.43
C GLU A 93 -10.52 -19.94 -22.79
N ASN A 94 -9.70 -20.53 -21.92
CA ASN A 94 -9.09 -21.85 -22.17
C ASN A 94 -10.13 -22.98 -22.19
N VAL A 95 -11.16 -22.93 -21.34
CA VAL A 95 -12.22 -23.95 -21.34
C VAL A 95 -13.07 -23.83 -22.62
N GLN A 96 -13.35 -22.62 -23.09
CA GLN A 96 -14.04 -22.40 -24.37
C GLN A 96 -13.22 -22.85 -25.58
N ALA A 97 -11.90 -22.57 -25.60
CA ALA A 97 -11.02 -23.03 -26.67
C ALA A 97 -10.95 -24.56 -26.74
N MET A 98 -10.93 -25.23 -25.58
CA MET A 98 -10.88 -26.70 -25.49
C MET A 98 -12.22 -27.36 -25.86
N SER A 99 -13.37 -26.69 -25.63
CA SER A 99 -14.67 -27.20 -26.11
C SER A 99 -14.85 -26.98 -27.61
N ALA A 100 -14.26 -25.93 -28.19
CA ALA A 100 -14.34 -25.64 -29.62
C ALA A 100 -13.50 -26.60 -30.47
N SER A 101 -12.36 -27.08 -29.96
CA SER A 101 -11.50 -28.04 -30.69
C SER A 101 -12.03 -29.48 -30.70
N HIS A 102 -12.98 -29.81 -29.82
CA HIS A 102 -13.54 -31.16 -29.72
C HIS A 102 -14.83 -31.32 -30.57
N SER A 103 -15.40 -30.21 -31.04
CA SER A 103 -16.61 -30.17 -31.88
C SER A 103 -16.31 -29.95 -33.37
N ALA A 104 -15.03 -29.90 -33.77
CA ALA A 104 -14.55 -29.77 -35.15
C ALA A 104 -13.90 -31.07 -35.59
#